data_AF-A0A8J8GDF8-F1
#
_entry.id   AF-A0A8J8GDF8-F1
#
_cell.length_a   1.000
_cell.length_b   1.000
_cell.length_c   1.000
_cell.angle_alpha   90.00
_cell.angle_beta   90.00
_cell.angle_gamma   90.00
#
_symmetry.space_group_name_H-M   'P 1'
#
loop_
_entity.id
_entity.type
_entity.pdbx_description
1 polymer ?
#
loop_
_entity_poly.entity_id
_entity_poly.type
_entity_poly.pdbx_seq_one_letter_code
_entity_poly.pdbx_strand_id
1 'polypeptide(L)'
;MMKVDQIEVCKPVESLVNLLISYGFEIVESKVNDYHFHELKFTLKGSISDIIDTIKIDKIQSLNEAIFTCSCHWTSINLIKNR
;
A
#
# COMPACT_ATOMS: atom_id res chain seq x y z
N MET A 1 -2.68 9.35 11.16
CA MET A 1 -1.80 9.94 10.16
C MET A 1 -0.51 9.17 10.18
N MET A 2 -0.40 8.25 9.23
CA MET A 2 0.75 7.37 9.06
C MET A 2 1.96 8.15 8.51
N LYS A 3 3.17 7.77 8.93
CA LYS A 3 4.44 8.35 8.44
C LYS A 3 5.47 7.25 8.21
N VAL A 4 6.35 7.46 7.23
CA VAL A 4 7.51 6.62 6.95
C VAL A 4 8.73 7.54 6.83
N ASP A 5 9.74 7.36 7.69
CA ASP A 5 10.94 8.21 7.76
C ASP A 5 10.64 9.72 7.66
N GLN A 6 9.70 10.19 8.48
CA GLN A 6 9.22 11.58 8.56
C GLN A 6 8.39 12.08 7.36
N ILE A 7 8.27 11.31 6.29
CA ILE A 7 7.38 11.59 5.16
C ILE A 7 5.95 11.19 5.51
N GLU A 8 5.01 12.11 5.29
CA GLU A 8 3.59 11.85 5.54
C GLU A 8 3.00 10.98 4.44
N VAL A 9 2.32 9.90 4.85
CA VAL A 9 1.63 9.02 3.91
C VAL A 9 0.35 9.70 3.46
N CYS A 10 0.14 9.79 2.14
CA CYS A 10 -1.09 10.39 1.63
C CYS A 10 -2.33 9.56 2.01
N LYS A 11 -3.48 10.23 2.18
CA LYS A 11 -4.74 9.62 2.65
C LYS A 11 -5.17 8.36 1.86
N PRO A 12 -5.06 8.30 0.51
CA PRO A 12 -5.42 7.10 -0.23
C PRO A 12 -4.58 5.87 0.17
N VAL A 13 -3.27 6.06 0.35
CA VAL A 13 -2.35 4.98 0.76
C VAL A 13 -2.65 4.57 2.21
N GLU A 14 -2.82 5.52 3.12
CA GLU A 14 -3.20 5.22 4.52
C GLU A 14 -4.51 4.43 4.57
N SER A 15 -5.50 4.80 3.76
CA SER A 15 -6.79 4.10 3.68
C SER A 15 -6.63 2.67 3.15
N LEU A 16 -5.84 2.47 2.10
CA LEU A 16 -5.58 1.14 1.54
C LEU A 16 -4.83 0.24 2.52
N VAL A 17 -3.76 0.76 3.13
CA VAL A 17 -2.94 0.01 4.09
C VAL A 17 -3.79 -0.41 5.29
N ASN A 18 -4.59 0.51 5.85
CA ASN A 18 -5.47 0.19 6.97
C ASN A 18 -6.56 -0.82 6.59
N LEU A 19 -7.12 -0.74 5.38
CA LEU A 19 -8.08 -1.71 4.88
C LEU A 19 -7.47 -3.11 4.77
N LEU A 20 -6.28 -3.22 4.18
CA LEU A 20 -5.55 -4.48 4.07
C LEU A 20 -5.24 -5.06 5.45
N ILE A 21 -4.80 -4.23 6.41
CA ILE A 21 -4.60 -4.67 7.80
C ILE A 21 -5.90 -5.20 8.41
N SER A 22 -7.03 -4.54 8.16
CA SER A 22 -8.34 -5.03 8.63
C SER A 22 -8.74 -6.39 8.03
N TYR A 23 -8.16 -6.75 6.87
CA TYR A 23 -8.31 -8.07 6.24
C TYR A 23 -7.24 -9.07 6.68
N GLY A 24 -6.43 -8.74 7.68
CA GLY A 24 -5.42 -9.64 8.24
C GLY A 24 -4.08 -9.62 7.51
N PHE A 25 -3.80 -8.58 6.72
CA PHE A 25 -2.45 -8.33 6.22
C PHE A 25 -1.59 -7.65 7.29
N GLU A 26 -0.29 -7.92 7.27
CA GLU A 26 0.70 -7.31 8.16
C GLU A 26 1.74 -6.55 7.34
N ILE A 27 2.11 -5.34 7.77
CA ILE A 27 3.21 -4.60 7.15
C ILE A 27 4.52 -5.30 7.50
N VAL A 28 5.25 -5.79 6.50
CA VAL A 28 6.59 -6.40 6.68
C VAL A 28 7.71 -5.45 6.28
N GLU A 29 7.42 -4.47 5.42
CA GLU A 29 8.37 -3.41 5.06
C GLU A 29 7.59 -2.12 4.77
N SER A 30 8.12 -0.99 5.26
CA SER A 30 7.74 0.35 4.83
C SER A 30 9.00 1.19 4.73
N LYS A 31 9.24 1.83 3.58
CA LYS A 31 10.43 2.67 3.36
C LYS A 31 10.18 3.78 2.35
N VAL A 32 11.05 4.78 2.39
CA VAL A 32 11.14 5.78 1.32
C VAL A 32 11.90 5.18 0.14
N ASN A 33 11.29 5.18 -1.04
CA ASN A 33 11.91 4.77 -2.29
C ASN A 33 12.66 5.94 -2.94
N ASP A 34 12.07 7.14 -2.92
CA ASP A 34 12.72 8.37 -3.38
C ASP A 34 12.32 9.56 -2.49
N TYR A 35 13.31 10.21 -1.89
CA TYR A 35 13.12 11.36 -1.01
C TYR A 35 12.72 12.64 -1.75
N HIS A 36 13.12 12.84 -3.01
CA HIS A 36 12.79 14.05 -3.77
C HIS A 36 11.32 14.07 -4.19
N PHE A 37 10.78 12.90 -4.50
CA PHE A 37 9.39 12.75 -4.94
C PHE A 37 8.44 12.31 -3.82
N HIS A 38 8.97 12.10 -2.61
CA HIS A 38 8.25 11.50 -1.49
C HIS A 38 7.61 10.15 -1.87
N GLU A 39 8.29 9.40 -2.72
CA GLU A 39 7.83 8.09 -3.17
C GLU A 39 8.06 7.08 -2.05
N LEU A 40 6.98 6.42 -1.62
CA LEU A 40 7.04 5.41 -0.58
C LEU A 40 6.84 4.01 -1.16
N LYS A 41 7.35 3.01 -0.46
CA LYS A 41 7.10 1.61 -0.74
C LYS A 41 6.62 0.90 0.51
N PHE A 42 5.50 0.21 0.38
CA PHE A 42 4.96 -0.70 1.38
C PHE A 42 5.01 -2.13 0.84
N THR A 43 5.33 -3.07 1.72
CA THR A 43 5.17 -4.50 1.48
C THR A 43 4.35 -5.07 2.62
N LEU A 44 3.20 -5.65 2.29
CA LEU A 44 2.31 -6.30 3.23
C LEU A 44 2.24 -7.80 2.94
N LYS A 45 2.14 -8.61 3.99
CA LYS A 45 2.04 -10.06 3.89
C LYS A 45 0.68 -10.50 4.44
N GLY A 46 -0.01 -11.37 3.72
CA GLY A 46 -1.33 -11.85 4.13
C GLY A 46 -1.92 -12.87 3.16
N SER A 47 -3.16 -13.27 3.41
CA SER A 47 -3.89 -14.16 2.50
C SER A 47 -4.56 -13.34 1.40
N ILE A 48 -4.01 -13.44 0.19
CA ILE A 48 -4.63 -12.84 -1.00
C ILE A 48 -5.95 -13.58 -1.28
N SER A 49 -7.04 -12.84 -1.32
CA SER A 49 -8.37 -13.33 -1.66
C SER A 49 -9.03 -12.40 -2.68
N ASP A 50 -10.08 -12.89 -3.34
CA ASP A 50 -10.83 -12.17 -4.38
C ASP A 50 -11.38 -10.80 -3.92
N ILE A 51 -11.44 -10.55 -2.60
CA ILE A 51 -11.85 -9.26 -2.04
C ILE A 51 -10.92 -8.12 -2.47
N ILE A 52 -9.66 -8.42 -2.79
CA ILE A 52 -8.66 -7.45 -3.21
C ILE A 52 -9.05 -6.80 -4.54
N ASP A 53 -9.66 -7.58 -5.46
CA ASP A 53 -10.12 -7.08 -6.76
C ASP A 53 -11.33 -6.15 -6.64
N THR A 54 -12.00 -6.17 -5.49
CA THR A 54 -13.14 -5.28 -5.21
C THR A 54 -12.74 -3.93 -4.62
N ILE A 55 -11.47 -3.77 -4.21
CA ILE A 55 -11.00 -2.55 -3.55
C ILE A 55 -11.02 -1.39 -4.55
N LYS A 56 -11.82 -0.36 -4.24
CA LYS A 56 -11.87 0.90 -4.97
C LYS A 56 -11.60 2.05 -4.03
N ILE A 57 -10.41 2.65 -4.14
CA ILE A 57 -10.00 3.83 -3.39
C ILE A 57 -9.54 4.87 -4.41
N ASP A 58 -10.02 6.12 -4.28
CA ASP A 58 -9.63 7.20 -5.18
C ASP A 58 -8.11 7.33 -5.26
N LYS A 59 -7.57 7.54 -6.46
CA LYS A 59 -6.12 7.63 -6.77
C LYS A 59 -5.30 6.36 -6.51
N ILE A 60 -5.92 5.25 -6.10
CA ILE A 60 -5.29 3.92 -6.06
C ILE A 60 -5.62 3.18 -7.35
N GLN A 61 -4.59 2.61 -7.96
CA GLN A 61 -4.73 1.74 -9.13
C GLN A 61 -4.11 0.39 -8.80
N SER A 62 -4.82 -0.69 -9.15
CA SER A 62 -4.22 -2.03 -9.17
C SER A 62 -3.45 -2.18 -10.47
N LEU A 63 -2.15 -2.49 -10.38
CA LEU A 63 -1.34 -2.90 -11.53
C LEU A 63 -1.51 -4.39 -11.82
N ASN A 64 -1.71 -5.18 -10.76
CA ASN A 64 -2.00 -6.62 -10.80
C ASN A 64 -2.52 -7.07 -9.41
N GLU A 65 -2.83 -8.35 -9.27
CA GLU A 65 -3.35 -8.98 -8.03
C GLU A 65 -2.51 -8.71 -6.75
N ALA A 66 -1.24 -8.33 -6.91
CA ALA A 66 -0.29 -8.15 -5.82
C ALA A 66 0.27 -6.74 -5.71
N ILE A 67 -0.02 -5.81 -6.63
CA ILE A 67 0.63 -4.49 -6.65
C ILE A 67 -0.41 -3.40 -6.86
N PHE A 68 -0.45 -2.47 -5.91
CA PHE A 68 -1.18 -1.22 -6.02
C PHE A 68 -0.22 -0.04 -6.15
N THR A 69 -0.63 0.98 -6.87
CA THR A 69 0.07 2.26 -6.96
C THR A 69 -0.86 3.42 -6.62
N CYS A 70 -0.29 4.48 -6.05
CA CYS A 70 -1.00 5.72 -5.79
C CYS A 70 -0.47 6.86 -6.69
N SER A 71 -1.37 7.59 -7.34
CA SER A 71 -1.00 8.70 -8.23
C SER A 71 -0.60 10.00 -7.51
N CYS A 72 -0.70 10.08 -6.17
CA CYS A 72 -0.25 11.27 -5.41
C CYS A 72 1.27 11.46 -5.47
N HIS A 73 2.02 10.38 -5.24
CA HIS A 73 3.49 10.39 -5.11
C HIS A 73 4.12 9.09 -5.64
N TRP A 74 3.45 8.43 -6.60
CA TRP A 74 3.87 7.13 -7.17
C TRP A 74 4.16 6.02 -6.15
N THR A 75 3.58 6.13 -4.96
CA THR A 75 3.78 5.14 -3.88
C THR A 75 3.28 3.77 -4.32
N SER A 76 4.08 2.73 -4.06
CA SER A 76 3.74 1.34 -4.37
C SER A 76 3.43 0.55 -3.11
N ILE A 77 2.39 -0.29 -3.18
CA ILE A 77 1.98 -1.22 -2.13
C ILE A 77 2.01 -2.63 -2.73
N ASN A 78 2.90 -3.47 -2.22
CA ASN A 78 3.11 -4.84 -2.70
C ASN A 78 2.54 -5.84 -1.70
N LEU A 79 1.82 -6.85 -2.18
CA LEU A 79 1.24 -7.91 -1.39
C LEU A 79 2.03 -9.20 -1.58
N ILE A 80 2.37 -9.87 -0.48
CA ILE A 80 3.02 -11.17 -0.45
C ILE A 80 2.05 -12.19 0.16
N LYS A 81 1.85 -13.34 -0.50
CA LYS A 81 1.00 -14.41 0.03
C LYS A 81 1.62 -15.05 1.27
N ASN A 82 0.79 -15.37 2.25
CA ASN A 82 1.15 -16.35 3.28
C ASN A 82 1.42 -17.70 2.62
N ARG A 83 2.58 -18.30 2.92
CA ARG A 83 2.87 -19.70 2.57
C ARG A 83 2.23 -20.62 3.60
#